data_AF-A0A395XZE6-F1
#
_entry.id   AF-A0A395XZE6-F1
#
_cell.length_a   1.000
_cell.length_b   1.000
_cell.length_c   1.000
_cell.angle_alpha   90.00
_cell.angle_beta   90.00
_cell.angle_gamma   90.00
#
_symmetry.space_group_name_H-M   'P 1'
#
loop_
_entity.id
_entity.type
_entity.pdbx_description
1 polymer ?
#
loop_
_entity_poly.entity_id
_entity_poly.type
_entity_poly.pdbx_seq_one_letter_code
_entity_poly.pdbx_strand_id
1 'polypeptide(L)' 'MEPQYETFVEKTERTFGVSRLKCETLAGCPSDKLPEDRTPATWVQGDRYVKGWILVDNNKVSLAGSHGILLTSKES' A
#
# COMPACT_ATOMS: atom_id res chain seq x y z
N MET A 1 14.25 -1.56 23.28
CA MET A 1 14.22 -2.25 21.99
C MET A 1 12.76 -2.51 21.69
N GLU A 2 12.07 -1.46 21.24
CA GLU A 2 10.64 -1.56 20.90
C GLU A 2 10.55 -2.48 19.67
N PRO A 3 9.67 -3.50 19.66
CA PRO A 3 9.44 -4.24 18.43
C PRO A 3 8.94 -3.20 17.42
N GLN A 4 9.71 -2.94 16.37
CA GLN A 4 9.21 -2.18 15.24
C GLN A 4 8.04 -2.99 14.70
N TYR A 5 6.82 -2.64 15.12
CA TYR A 5 5.61 -3.10 14.48
C TYR A 5 5.72 -2.57 13.05
N GLU A 6 6.12 -3.46 12.14
CA GLU A 6 6.23 -3.16 10.72
C GLU A 6 4.86 -2.63 10.31
N THR A 7 4.77 -1.33 10.05
CA THR A 7 3.50 -0.68 9.80
C THR A 7 2.90 -1.25 8.52
N PHE A 8 1.57 -1.16 8.36
CA PHE A 8 0.92 -1.51 7.09
C PHE A 8 1.67 -0.94 5.88
N VAL A 9 2.15 0.30 6.01
CA VAL A 9 2.93 1.01 4.99
C VAL A 9 4.22 0.26 4.68
N GLU A 10 5.07 0.01 5.67
CA GLU A 10 6.36 -0.66 5.48
C GLU A 10 6.20 -2.08 4.92
N LYS A 11 5.22 -2.84 5.43
CA LYS A 11 4.93 -4.19 4.94
C LYS A 11 4.50 -4.17 3.47
N THR A 12 3.65 -3.20 3.11
CA THR A 12 3.18 -3.02 1.73
C THR A 12 4.32 -2.56 0.82
N GLU A 13 5.11 -1.58 1.25
CA GLU A 13 6.31 -1.11 0.54
C GLU A 13 7.26 -2.27 0.22
N ARG A 14 7.57 -3.10 1.22
CA ARG A 14 8.42 -4.27 1.06
C ARG A 14 7.81 -5.35 0.17
N THR A 15 6.50 -5.60 0.28
CA THR A 15 5.78 -6.61 -0.53
C THR A 15 5.74 -6.25 -2.00
N PHE A 16 5.52 -4.96 -2.31
CA PHE A 16 5.36 -4.47 -3.69
C PHE A 16 6.63 -3.84 -4.27
N GLY A 17 7.70 -3.72 -3.48
CA GLY A 17 8.92 -3.00 -3.89
C GLY A 17 8.65 -1.52 -4.17
N VAL A 18 7.79 -0.89 -3.38
CA VAL A 18 7.44 0.52 -3.47
C VAL A 18 7.95 1.28 -2.25
N SER A 19 7.93 2.60 -2.29
CA SER A 19 8.42 3.46 -1.21
C SER A 19 7.60 4.74 -1.12
N ARG A 20 7.65 5.45 0.00
CA ARG A 20 6.82 6.62 0.30
C ARG A 20 5.32 6.37 0.10
N LEU A 21 4.84 5.18 0.47
CA LEU A 21 3.42 4.87 0.39
C LEU A 21 2.62 5.72 1.39
N LYS A 22 1.57 6.38 0.89
CA LYS A 22 0.71 7.30 1.62
C LYS A 22 -0.73 7.13 1.19
N CYS A 23 -1.63 6.95 2.14
CA CYS A 23 -3.06 6.93 1.90
C CYS A 23 -3.55 8.37 1.83
N GLU A 24 -4.29 8.71 0.77
CA GLU A 24 -4.95 10.02 0.60
C GLU A 24 -6.32 10.05 1.30
N THR A 25 -6.48 9.27 2.36
CA THR A 25 -7.65 9.29 3.24
C THR A 25 -7.49 10.38 4.30
N LEU A 26 -8.61 10.94 4.75
CA LEU A 26 -8.63 11.94 5.83
C LEU A 26 -8.01 11.41 7.14
N ALA A 27 -8.02 10.09 7.35
CA ALA A 27 -7.43 9.43 8.51
C ALA A 27 -5.96 8.98 8.31
N GLY A 28 -5.40 9.14 7.10
CA GLY A 28 -4.09 8.58 6.74
C GLY A 28 -4.10 7.05 6.63
N CYS A 29 -2.92 6.45 6.41
CA CYS A 29 -2.83 4.99 6.40
C CYS A 29 -2.92 4.45 7.83
N PRO A 30 -3.79 3.46 8.08
CA PRO A 30 -3.80 2.77 9.37
C PRO A 30 -2.48 2.02 9.58
N SER A 31 -1.85 2.19 10.74
CA SER A 31 -0.62 1.47 11.09
C SER A 31 -0.90 0.04 11.58
N ASP A 32 -1.98 -0.13 12.35
CA ASP A 32 -2.32 -1.37 13.07
C ASP A 32 -3.35 -2.27 12.36
N LYS A 33 -4.01 -1.78 11.31
CA LYS A 33 -5.08 -2.50 10.59
C LYS A 33 -4.98 -2.30 9.08
N LEU A 34 -5.65 -3.17 8.32
CA LEU A 34 -5.81 -2.96 6.89
C LEU A 34 -6.71 -1.74 6.63
N PRO A 35 -6.39 -0.91 5.62
CA PRO A 35 -7.29 0.15 5.17
C PRO A 35 -8.57 -0.44 4.56
N GLU A 36 -9.57 0.41 4.36
CA GLU A 36 -10.79 -0.01 3.65
C GLU A 36 -10.48 -0.32 2.18
N ASP A 37 -11.29 -1.19 1.57
CA ASP A 37 -11.19 -1.44 0.14
C ASP A 37 -11.33 -0.13 -0.65
N ARG A 38 -10.59 -0.04 -1.77
CA ARG A 38 -10.49 1.17 -2.61
C ARG A 38 -10.02 2.42 -1.87
N THR A 39 -9.17 2.26 -0.86
CA THR A 39 -8.54 3.40 -0.19
C THR A 39 -7.61 4.13 -1.17
N PRO A 40 -7.83 5.43 -1.46
CA PRO A 40 -6.94 6.17 -2.33
C PRO A 40 -5.55 6.26 -1.71
N ALA A 41 -4.51 6.01 -2.50
CA ALA A 41 -3.14 6.03 -2.04
C ALA A 41 -2.17 6.48 -3.14
N THR A 42 -0.99 6.92 -2.71
CA THR A 42 0.12 7.31 -3.56
C THR A 42 1.36 6.59 -3.06
N TRP A 43 2.21 6.13 -3.98
CA TRP A 43 3.47 5.48 -3.65
C TRP A 43 4.48 5.76 -4.76
N VAL A 44 5.75 5.50 -4.49
CA VAL A 44 6.85 5.60 -5.42
C VAL A 44 7.29 4.19 -5.79
N GLN A 45 7.28 3.88 -7.08
CA GLN A 45 7.80 2.62 -7.60
C GLN A 45 9.05 2.92 -8.41
N GLY A 46 10.23 2.58 -7.87
CA GLY A 46 11.52 3.02 -8.42
C GLY A 46 11.63 4.55 -8.40
N ASP A 47 11.62 5.17 -9.59
CA ASP A 47 11.66 6.63 -9.77
C ASP A 47 10.29 7.23 -10.16
N ARG A 48 9.23 6.41 -10.18
CA ARG A 48 7.89 6.86 -10.61
C ARG A 48 6.96 7.04 -9.44
N TYR A 49 6.39 8.24 -9.34
CA TYR A 49 5.23 8.48 -8.49
C TYR A 49 3.99 7.87 -9.13
N VAL A 50 3.38 6.93 -8.41
CA VAL A 50 2.16 6.25 -8.79
C VAL A 50 1.06 6.68 -7.82
N LYS A 51 -0.02 7.21 -8.36
CA LYS A 51 -1.26 7.44 -7.64
C LYS A 51 -2.22 6.31 -7.98
N GLY A 52 -2.95 5.80 -7.01
CA GLY A 52 -3.83 4.66 -7.19
C GLY A 52 -4.72 4.42 -5.98
N TRP A 53 -5.12 3.17 -5.81
CA TRP A 53 -5.98 2.69 -4.75
C TRP A 53 -5.41 1.43 -4.14
N ILE A 54 -5.50 1.34 -2.83
CA ILE A 54 -5.29 0.10 -2.08
C ILE A 54 -6.59 -0.67 -2.14
N LEU A 55 -6.53 -1.86 -2.72
CA LEU A 55 -7.62 -2.82 -2.74
C LEU A 55 -7.39 -3.82 -1.61
N VAL A 56 -8.44 -4.12 -0.85
CA VAL A 56 -8.38 -5.05 0.27
C VAL A 56 -9.45 -6.11 0.07
N ASP A 57 -9.03 -7.33 -0.23
CA ASP A 57 -9.92 -8.48 -0.39
C ASP A 57 -9.68 -9.49 0.74
N ASN A 58 -10.61 -9.55 1.71
CA ASN A 58 -10.59 -10.37 2.94
C ASN A 58 -9.37 -10.14 3.84
N ASN A 59 -8.17 -10.45 3.36
CA ASN A 59 -6.88 -10.21 4.02
C ASN A 59 -5.73 -9.98 3.01
N LYS A 60 -6.06 -9.87 1.72
CA LYS A 60 -5.11 -9.61 0.64
C LYS A 60 -5.13 -8.13 0.31
N VAL A 61 -3.96 -7.53 0.39
CA VAL A 61 -3.73 -6.14 -0.01
C VAL A 61 -3.22 -6.16 -1.45
N SER A 62 -3.72 -5.26 -2.29
CA SER A 62 -3.23 -5.06 -3.65
C SER A 62 -3.17 -3.57 -3.96
N LEU A 63 -2.20 -3.16 -4.77
CA LEU A 63 -2.05 -1.77 -5.17
C LEU A 63 -2.50 -1.61 -6.62
N ALA A 64 -3.61 -0.92 -6.84
CA ALA A 64 -4.13 -0.62 -8.16
C ALA A 64 -3.77 0.81 -8.56
N GLY A 65 -2.83 1.00 -9.49
CA GLY A 65 -2.49 2.32 -10.02
C GLY A 65 -3.64 2.97 -10.80
N SER A 66 -3.56 4.29 -10.99
CA SER A 66 -4.55 5.11 -11.71
C SER A 66 -4.85 4.66 -13.14
N HIS A 67 -3.94 3.90 -13.75
CA HIS A 67 -4.08 3.34 -15.10
C HIS A 67 -4.61 1.90 -15.11
N GLY A 68 -5.09 1.38 -13.96
CA GLY A 68 -5.52 -0.02 -13.85
C GLY A 68 -4.35 -1.01 -13.73
N ILE A 69 -3.13 -0.53 -13.49
CA ILE A 69 -1.97 -1.39 -13.22
C ILE A 69 -2.14 -1.96 -11.81
N LEU A 70 -2.63 -3.18 -11.73
CA LEU A 70 -2.64 -3.98 -10.52
C LEU A 70 -1.22 -4.49 -10.27
N LEU A 71 -0.54 -3.87 -9.30
CA LEU A 71 0.58 -4.51 -8.63
C LEU A 71 -0.05 -5.55 -7.72
N THR A 72 -0.09 -6.79 -8.19
CA THR A 72 -0.33 -7.95 -7.34
C THR A 72 1.01 -8.37 -6.76
N SER A 73 1.02 -8.73 -5.48
CA SER A 73 2.21 -9.29 -4.83
C SER A 73 2.70 -10.41 -5.73
N LYS A 74 3.93 -10.34 -6.23
CA LYS A 74 4.53 -11.51 -6.85
C LYS A 74 4.69 -12.53 -5.74
N GLU A 75 3.75 -13.48 -5.67
CA GLU A 75 3.98 -14.74 -4.99
C GLU A 75 5.12 -15.41 -5.77
N SER A 76 6.32 -15.39 -5.18
CA SER A 76 7.47 -16.19 -5.64
C SER A 76 7.34 -17.61 -5.12
#